data_AF-A0A380E2S1-F1
#
_entry.id   AF-A0A380E2S1-F1
#
_cell.length_a   1.000
_cell.length_b   1.000
_cell.length_c   1.000
_cell.angle_alpha   90.00
_cell.angle_beta   90.00
_cell.angle_gamma   90.00
#
_symmetry.space_group_name_H-M   'P 1'
#
loop_
_entity.id
_entity.type
_entity.pdbx_description
1 polymer ?
#
loop_
_entity_poly.entity_id
_entity_poly.type
_entity_poly.pdbx_seq_one_letter_code
_entity_poly.pdbx_strand_id
1 'polypeptide(L)'
;MYMAWTIWHDKPSTDGEAQIMSPMKQVSFALSVSLLNPHAILDTIGVIGSSAALYSGSNKIAFTIACISVSWLWFFLLAILGKMVGSIDKTGKLLTIINKISSIIIIIVALMILQKLIQLLF
;
A
#
# COMPACT_ATOMS: atom_id res chain seq x y z
N MET A 1 23.32 -11.86 -12.62
CA MET A 1 23.95 -13.13 -12.21
C MET A 1 24.33 -13.17 -10.73
N TYR A 2 24.95 -12.13 -10.15
CA TYR A 2 25.34 -12.13 -8.73
C TYR A 2 24.17 -12.30 -7.74
N MET A 3 23.05 -11.59 -7.97
CA MET A 3 21.81 -11.72 -7.16
C MET A 3 21.18 -13.12 -7.17
N ALA A 4 21.36 -13.90 -8.25
CA ALA A 4 20.80 -15.25 -8.34
C ALA A 4 21.66 -16.29 -7.61
N TRP A 5 22.98 -16.04 -7.51
CA TRP A 5 23.91 -16.91 -6.79
C TRP A 5 23.80 -16.73 -5.27
N THR A 6 23.55 -15.51 -4.80
CA THR A 6 23.30 -15.22 -3.38
C THR A 6 22.00 -15.85 -2.87
N ILE A 7 20.92 -15.81 -3.65
CA ILE A 7 19.64 -16.46 -3.30
C ILE A 7 19.77 -17.99 -3.20
N TRP A 8 20.68 -18.59 -3.99
CA TRP A 8 20.89 -20.04 -3.99
C TRP A 8 21.77 -20.53 -2.82
N HIS A 9 22.68 -19.69 -2.31
CA HIS A 9 23.59 -20.05 -1.22
C HIS A 9 23.14 -19.58 0.16
N ASP A 10 22.16 -18.68 0.25
CA ASP A 10 21.52 -18.35 1.52
C ASP A 10 20.67 -19.55 1.98
N LYS A 11 21.21 -20.28 2.96
CA LYS A 11 20.42 -21.20 3.76
C LYS A 11 19.23 -20.42 4.32
N PRO A 12 17.99 -20.93 4.24
CA PRO A 12 16.90 -20.31 4.96
C PRO A 12 17.31 -20.35 6.43
N SER A 13 17.53 -19.18 7.02
CA SER A 13 17.89 -19.07 8.42
C SER A 13 16.78 -19.73 9.23
N THR A 14 17.04 -20.96 9.67
CA THR A 14 16.28 -21.65 10.72
C THR A 14 16.63 -21.02 12.07
N ASP A 15 16.62 -19.70 12.12
CA ASP A 15 16.63 -18.90 13.34
C ASP A 15 15.34 -18.09 13.27
N GLY A 16 14.33 -18.63 13.94
CA GLY A 16 13.02 -18.06 14.11
C GLY A 16 13.03 -16.81 15.00
N GLU A 17 13.83 -15.82 14.65
CA GLU A 17 13.57 -14.45 15.01
C GLU A 17 13.06 -13.76 13.75
N ALA A 18 11.75 -13.88 13.51
CA ALA A 18 11.05 -12.80 12.82
C ALA A 18 11.43 -11.53 13.60
N GLN A 19 12.44 -10.79 13.10
CA GLN A 19 13.00 -9.66 13.81
C GLN A 19 11.83 -8.81 14.25
N ILE A 20 11.60 -8.75 15.56
CA ILE A 20 10.56 -7.91 16.14
C ILE A 20 11.06 -6.49 15.92
N MET A 21 10.85 -5.97 14.71
CA MET A 21 11.19 -4.61 14.35
C MET A 21 10.49 -3.73 15.37
N SER A 22 11.25 -2.83 16.01
CA SER A 22 10.66 -1.89 16.93
C SER A 22 9.49 -1.17 16.22
N PRO A 23 8.40 -0.85 16.93
CA PRO A 23 7.23 -0.21 16.31
C PRO A 23 7.60 1.01 15.45
N MET A 24 8.62 1.76 15.86
CA MET A 24 9.14 2.91 15.11
C MET A 24 9.78 2.52 13.76
N LYS A 25 10.49 1.38 13.69
CA LYS A 25 11.05 0.84 12.44
C LYS A 25 9.97 0.27 11.51
N GLN A 26 8.93 -0.37 12.06
CA GLN A 26 7.80 -0.83 11.25
C GLN A 26 7.03 0.34 10.65
N VAL A 27 6.79 1.38 11.45
CA VAL A 27 6.13 2.61 10.98
C VAL A 27 6.97 3.30 9.92
N SER A 28 8.29 3.46 10.12
CA SER A 28 9.14 4.12 9.11
C SER A 28 9.26 3.32 7.83
N PHE A 29 9.31 1.99 7.91
CA PHE A 29 9.33 1.11 6.74
C PHE A 29 8.00 1.15 5.98
N ALA A 30 6.86 1.03 6.68
CA ALA A 30 5.54 1.11 6.07
C ALA A 30 5.28 2.49 5.46
N LEU A 31 5.68 3.57 6.14
CA LEU A 31 5.63 4.92 5.59
C LEU A 31 6.51 5.06 4.36
N SER A 32 7.73 4.53 4.39
CA SER A 32 8.63 4.61 3.24
C SER A 32 8.05 3.87 2.04
N VAL A 33 7.56 2.64 2.21
CA VAL A 33 6.97 1.86 1.11
C VAL A 33 5.66 2.48 0.59
N SER A 34 4.84 3.06 1.47
CA SER A 34 3.57 3.70 1.10
C SER A 34 3.77 5.08 0.45
N LEU A 35 4.63 5.93 1.03
CA LEU A 35 4.93 7.27 0.51
C LEU A 35 5.86 7.24 -0.70
N LEU A 36 6.87 6.36 -0.76
CA LEU A 36 7.71 6.24 -1.97
C LEU A 36 7.00 5.50 -3.11
N ASN A 37 5.80 4.98 -2.92
CA ASN A 37 5.03 4.44 -4.03
C ASN A 37 4.61 5.61 -4.95
N PRO A 38 5.20 5.75 -6.15
CA PRO A 38 4.90 6.87 -7.03
C PRO A 38 3.41 6.93 -7.40
N HIS A 39 2.72 5.78 -7.38
CA HIS A 39 1.27 5.71 -7.59
C HIS A 39 0.48 6.37 -6.45
N ALA A 40 0.89 6.16 -5.19
CA ALA A 40 0.23 6.75 -4.04
C ALA A 40 0.44 8.28 -4.00
N ILE A 41 1.64 8.74 -4.37
CA ILE A 41 1.92 10.17 -4.53
C ILE A 41 1.03 10.78 -5.61
N LEU A 42 0.90 10.10 -6.77
CA LEU A 42 0.07 10.55 -7.88
C LEU A 42 -1.42 10.64 -7.50
N ASP A 43 -1.96 9.68 -6.75
CA ASP A 43 -3.36 9.75 -6.29
C ASP A 43 -3.55 10.89 -5.26
N THR A 44 -2.59 11.09 -4.35
CA THR A 44 -2.71 12.10 -3.29
C THR A 44 -2.50 13.52 -3.81
N ILE A 45 -1.48 13.77 -4.63
CA ILE A 45 -1.19 15.11 -5.16
C ILE A 45 -2.01 15.38 -6.42
N GLY A 46 -2.13 14.39 -7.31
CA GLY A 46 -2.79 14.52 -8.60
C GLY A 46 -4.31 14.52 -8.49
N VAL A 47 -4.92 13.63 -7.71
CA VAL A 47 -6.40 13.55 -7.61
C VAL A 47 -6.91 14.41 -6.46
N ILE A 48 -6.38 14.24 -5.24
CA ILE A 48 -6.85 15.02 -4.07
C ILE A 48 -6.36 16.47 -4.16
N GLY A 49 -5.10 16.70 -4.56
CA GLY A 49 -4.54 18.05 -4.70
C GLY A 49 -5.20 18.89 -5.80
N SER A 50 -5.52 18.29 -6.96
CA SER A 50 -6.29 18.98 -8.01
C SER A 50 -7.73 19.26 -7.57
N SER A 51 -8.37 18.31 -6.88
CA SER A 51 -9.72 18.50 -6.30
C SER A 51 -9.75 19.64 -5.28
N ALA A 52 -8.69 19.81 -4.48
CA ALA A 52 -8.56 20.91 -3.52
C ALA A 52 -8.38 22.28 -4.18
N ALA A 53 -7.84 22.35 -5.41
CA ALA A 53 -7.65 23.59 -6.15
C ALA A 53 -8.97 24.19 -6.67
N LEU A 54 -10.03 23.38 -6.75
CA LEU A 54 -11.38 23.82 -7.14
C LEU A 54 -12.11 24.59 -6.02
N TYR A 55 -11.59 24.57 -4.79
CA TYR A 55 -12.21 25.22 -3.63
C TYR A 55 -11.36 26.39 -3.13
N SER A 56 -11.98 27.57 -2.99
CA SER A 56 -11.37 28.78 -2.43
C SER A 56 -12.04 29.21 -1.12
N GLY A 57 -11.30 29.86 -0.22
CA GLY A 57 -11.83 30.43 1.02
C GLY A 57 -12.23 29.38 2.07
N SER A 58 -13.37 29.58 2.72
CA SER A 58 -13.89 28.73 3.81
C SER A 58 -14.15 27.27 3.38
N ASN A 59 -14.57 27.05 2.13
CA ASN A 59 -14.83 25.71 1.60
C ASN A 59 -13.56 24.86 1.49
N LYS A 60 -12.40 25.49 1.28
CA LYS A 60 -11.10 24.80 1.25
C LYS A 60 -10.71 24.26 2.63
N ILE A 61 -11.05 24.99 3.70
CA ILE A 61 -10.81 24.57 5.08
C ILE A 61 -11.71 23.38 5.43
N ALA A 62 -13.00 23.45 5.09
CA ALA A 62 -13.93 22.34 5.30
C ALA A 62 -13.49 21.07 4.55
N PHE A 63 -13.06 21.22 3.29
CA PHE A 63 -12.48 20.12 2.51
C PHE A 63 -11.22 19.53 3.16
N THR A 64 -10.33 20.38 3.68
CA THR A 64 -9.09 19.94 4.34
C THR A 64 -9.39 19.15 5.62
N ILE A 65 -10.32 19.63 6.45
CA ILE A 65 -10.74 18.92 7.66
C ILE A 65 -11.39 17.58 7.28
N ALA A 66 -12.26 17.55 6.28
CA ALA A 66 -12.87 16.33 5.79
C ALA A 66 -11.82 15.31 5.29
N CYS A 67 -10.83 15.74 4.50
CA CYS A 67 -9.72 14.89 4.06
C CYS A 67 -8.94 14.31 5.24
N ILE A 68 -8.62 15.12 6.26
CA ILE A 68 -7.91 14.65 7.46
C ILE A 68 -8.76 13.62 8.22
N SER A 69 -10.04 13.91 8.47
CA SER A 69 -10.94 13.03 9.21
C SER A 69 -11.17 11.69 8.50
N VAL A 70 -11.41 11.71 7.19
CA VAL A 70 -11.59 10.49 6.38
C VAL A 70 -10.31 9.67 6.34
N SER A 71 -9.15 10.31 6.21
CA SER A 71 -7.85 9.63 6.27
C SER A 71 -7.64 8.92 7.61
N TRP A 72 -7.88 9.62 8.73
CA TRP A 72 -7.82 9.01 10.06
C TRP A 72 -8.75 7.81 10.18
N LEU A 73 -10.01 7.94 9.76
CA LEU A 73 -11.00 6.86 9.81
C LEU A 73 -10.52 5.65 8.99
N TRP A 74 -9.96 5.88 7.81
CA TRP A 74 -9.39 4.83 6.96
C TRP A 74 -8.21 4.11 7.62
N PHE A 75 -7.26 4.84 8.22
CA PHE A 75 -6.11 4.24 8.92
C PHE A 75 -6.53 3.44 10.15
N PHE A 76 -7.49 3.92 10.94
CA PHE A 76 -8.05 3.16 12.06
C PHE A 76 -8.71 1.87 11.58
N LEU A 77 -9.49 1.93 10.49
CA LEU A 77 -10.12 0.75 9.91
C LEU A 77 -9.08 -0.28 9.46
N LEU A 78 -8.00 0.16 8.78
CA LEU A 78 -6.89 -0.71 8.38
C LEU A 78 -6.19 -1.34 9.59
N ALA A 79 -5.95 -0.59 10.66
CA ALA A 79 -5.32 -1.12 11.88
C ALA A 79 -6.19 -2.20 12.54
N ILE A 80 -7.52 -2.00 12.60
CA ILE A 80 -8.47 -2.97 13.14
C ILE A 80 -8.51 -4.22 12.25
N LEU A 81 -8.65 -4.06 10.93
CA LEU A 81 -8.68 -5.17 9.98
C LEU A 81 -7.38 -5.96 10.01
N GLY A 82 -6.22 -5.30 10.03
CA GLY A 82 -4.91 -5.93 10.15
C GLY A 82 -4.78 -6.75 11.44
N LYS A 83 -5.25 -6.22 12.57
CA LYS A 83 -5.30 -6.95 13.84
C LYS A 83 -6.24 -8.16 13.77
N MET A 84 -7.40 -8.01 13.11
CA MET A 84 -8.38 -9.09 12.96
C MET A 84 -7.84 -10.22 12.08
N VAL A 85 -7.23 -9.88 10.94
CA VAL A 85 -6.55 -10.82 10.03
C VAL A 85 -5.40 -11.52 10.75
N GLY A 86 -4.55 -10.79 11.48
CA GLY A 86 -3.45 -11.39 12.24
C GLY A 86 -3.90 -12.29 13.39
N SER A 87 -5.05 -12.02 13.99
CA SER A 87 -5.63 -12.86 15.05
C SER A 87 -6.29 -14.14 14.49
N ILE A 88 -6.92 -14.04 13.31
CA ILE A 88 -7.60 -15.17 12.64
C ILE A 88 -6.58 -16.08 11.94
N ASP A 89 -5.51 -15.51 11.39
CA ASP A 89 -4.54 -16.26 10.57
C ASP A 89 -3.43 -16.93 11.38
N LYS A 90 -3.81 -17.83 12.30
CA LYS A 90 -2.82 -18.66 13.05
C LYS A 90 -2.09 -19.68 12.16
N THR A 91 -2.51 -19.87 10.91
CA THR A 91 -2.01 -20.92 10.00
C THR A 91 -1.36 -20.36 8.72
N GLY A 92 -1.33 -19.02 8.52
CA GLY A 92 -0.76 -18.36 7.33
C GLY A 92 -1.53 -18.56 6.03
N LYS A 93 -2.68 -19.25 6.07
CA LYS A 93 -3.51 -19.56 4.89
C LYS A 93 -4.29 -18.34 4.41
N LEU A 94 -4.74 -17.49 5.33
CA LEU A 94 -5.52 -16.30 4.98
C LEU A 94 -4.64 -15.28 4.26
N LEU A 95 -3.41 -15.04 4.75
CA LEU A 95 -2.44 -14.17 4.08
C LEU A 95 -2.12 -14.65 2.66
N THR A 96 -2.01 -15.98 2.47
CA THR A 96 -1.75 -16.58 1.17
C THR A 96 -2.91 -16.36 0.19
N ILE A 97 -4.16 -16.50 0.65
CA ILE A 97 -5.35 -16.22 -0.16
C ILE A 97 -5.42 -14.73 -0.52
N ILE A 98 -5.19 -13.83 0.46
CA ILE A 98 -5.14 -12.39 0.24
C ILE A 98 -4.07 -12.03 -0.80
N ASN A 99 -2.86 -12.57 -0.68
CA ASN A 99 -1.78 -12.32 -1.64
C ASN A 99 -2.10 -12.84 -3.04
N LYS A 100 -2.77 -14.00 -3.14
CA LYS A 100 -3.19 -14.55 -4.44
C LYS A 100 -4.24 -13.68 -5.11
N ILE A 101 -5.22 -13.21 -4.35
CA ILE A 101 -6.25 -12.28 -4.85
C ILE A 101 -5.62 -10.95 -5.27
N SER A 102 -4.74 -10.37 -4.44
CA SER A 102 -4.00 -9.14 -4.77
C SER A 102 -3.20 -9.28 -6.06
N SER A 103 -2.53 -10.41 -6.27
CA SER A 103 -1.76 -10.66 -7.49
C SER A 103 -2.65 -10.65 -8.74
N ILE A 104 -3.85 -11.23 -8.66
CA ILE A 104 -4.84 -11.21 -9.75
C ILE A 104 -5.30 -9.78 -10.02
N ILE A 105 -5.63 -9.01 -8.97
CA ILE A 105 -6.06 -7.61 -9.11
C ILE A 105 -4.98 -6.77 -9.79
N ILE A 106 -3.71 -6.91 -9.37
CA ILE A 106 -2.58 -6.18 -9.96
C ILE A 106 -2.42 -6.51 -11.44
N ILE A 107 -2.54 -7.78 -11.84
CA ILE A 107 -2.48 -8.18 -13.26
C ILE A 107 -3.62 -7.54 -14.06
N ILE A 108 -4.84 -7.55 -13.53
CA ILE A 108 -6.00 -6.93 -14.19
C ILE A 108 -5.78 -5.43 -14.37
N VAL A 109 -5.36 -4.72 -13.32
CA VAL A 109 -5.08 -3.28 -13.38
C VAL A 109 -3.96 -2.98 -14.38
N ALA A 110 -2.89 -3.78 -14.40
CA ALA A 110 -1.81 -3.63 -15.37
C ALA A 110 -2.30 -3.78 -16.83
N LEU A 111 -3.17 -4.76 -17.09
CA LEU A 111 -3.79 -4.93 -18.41
C LEU A 111 -4.69 -3.76 -18.77
N MET A 112 -5.49 -3.24 -17.83
CA MET A 112 -6.33 -2.05 -18.05
C MET A 112 -5.50 -0.82 -18.41
N ILE A 113 -4.38 -0.58 -17.70
CA ILE A 113 -3.47 0.54 -17.98
C ILE A 113 -2.82 0.36 -19.35
N LEU A 114 -2.41 -0.86 -19.72
CA LEU A 114 -1.84 -1.14 -21.02
C LEU A 114 -2.83 -0.87 -22.16
N GLN A 115 -4.09 -1.28 -22.00
CA GLN A 115 -5.15 -0.97 -22.97
C GLN A 115 -5.37 0.54 -23.11
N LYS A 116 -5.42 1.28 -21.99
CA LYS A 116 -5.52 2.74 -21.99
C LYS A 116 -4.35 3.41 -22.70
N LEU A 117 -3.13 2.90 -22.51
CA LEU A 117 -1.93 3.43 -23.15
C LEU A 117 -1.96 3.23 -24.67
N ILE A 118 -2.34 2.03 -25.13
CA ILE A 118 -2.44 1.72 -26.56
C ILE A 118 -3.48 2.62 -27.24
N GLN A 119 -4.64 2.82 -26.61
CA GLN A 119 -5.70 3.70 -27.10
C GLN A 119 -5.30 5.20 -27.10
N LEU A 120 -4.32 5.61 -26.30
CA LEU A 120 -3.81 6.98 -26.31
C LEU A 120 -2.78 7.20 -27.43
N LEU A 121 -2.06 6.15 -27.82
CA LEU A 121 -0.99 6.17 -28.82
C LEU A 121 -1.48 5.97 -30.27
N PHE A 122 -2.64 5.34 -30.45
CA PHE A 122 -3.29 5.06 -31.74
C PHE A 122 -4.71 5.64 -31.76
#